data_AF-A0A284VSK2-F1
#
_entry.id   AF-A0A284VSK2-F1
#
_cell.length_a   1.000
_cell.length_b   1.000
_cell.length_c   1.000
_cell.angle_alpha   90.00
_cell.angle_beta   90.00
_cell.angle_gamma   90.00
#
_symmetry.space_group_name_H-M   'P 1'
#
loop_
_entity.id
_entity.type
_entity.pdbx_description
1 polymer ?
#
loop_
_entity_poly.entity_id
_entity_poly.type
_entity_poly.pdbx_seq_one_letter_code
_entity_poly.pdbx_strand_id
1 'polypeptide(L)'
;MKNLFKQNPEEGTIHLVINELRRRLVEYRLMDKMFRERYKMDFDEFKGKLIVEESGHSLQVEEDYFDWELAIDRIKTISANLISLRSIHKNEYAQKMGVNSGTIVREMAKMYGTIKCISFSIFHDSSTLVCVWLPRFWLSNSSQNATSP
;
A
#
# COMPACT_ATOMS: atom_id res chain seq x y z
N MET A 1 21.19 -6.38 -14.57
CA MET A 1 20.03 -7.28 -14.61
C MET A 1 20.35 -8.49 -13.73
N LYS A 2 19.65 -8.72 -12.61
CA LYS A 2 19.91 -9.89 -11.74
C LYS A 2 19.57 -11.16 -12.52
N ASN A 3 20.42 -12.18 -12.43
CA ASN A 3 20.27 -13.42 -13.18
C ASN A 3 19.15 -14.27 -12.52
N LEU A 4 17.92 -14.15 -13.05
CA LEU A 4 16.71 -14.81 -12.56
C LEU A 4 16.84 -16.34 -12.46
N PHE A 5 17.70 -16.95 -13.29
CA PHE A 5 17.91 -18.39 -13.34
C PHE A 5 18.92 -18.91 -12.30
N LYS A 6 19.51 -18.03 -11.47
CA LYS A 6 20.37 -18.44 -10.34
C LYS A 6 19.61 -18.59 -9.02
N GLN A 7 18.32 -18.28 -8.98
CA GLN A 7 17.51 -18.40 -7.77
C GLN A 7 16.82 -19.77 -7.67
N ASN A 8 16.42 -20.15 -6.45
CA ASN A 8 15.53 -21.30 -6.24
C ASN A 8 14.28 -21.14 -7.15
N PRO A 9 13.85 -22.19 -7.89
CA PRO A 9 12.66 -22.13 -8.75
C PRO A 9 11.42 -21.49 -8.09
N GLU A 10 11.24 -21.71 -6.80
CA GLU A 10 10.15 -21.13 -6.01
C GLU A 10 10.27 -19.60 -5.90
N GLU A 11 11.46 -19.09 -5.55
CA GLU A 11 11.75 -17.66 -5.44
C GLU A 11 11.63 -16.96 -6.81
N GLY A 12 12.13 -17.61 -7.87
CA GLY A 12 11.97 -17.15 -9.24
C GLY A 12 10.50 -17.04 -9.65
N THR A 13 9.67 -18.02 -9.28
CA THR A 13 8.23 -18.02 -9.56
C THR A 13 7.53 -16.87 -8.84
N ILE A 14 7.81 -16.65 -7.55
CA ILE A 14 7.25 -15.53 -6.78
C ILE A 14 7.62 -14.19 -7.42
N HIS A 15 8.87 -14.04 -7.85
CA HIS A 15 9.32 -12.83 -8.52
C HIS A 15 8.56 -12.57 -9.84
N LEU A 16 8.31 -13.61 -10.63
CA LEU A 16 7.53 -13.50 -11.87
C LEU A 16 6.08 -13.10 -11.59
N VAL A 17 5.44 -13.72 -10.59
CA VAL A 17 4.07 -13.38 -10.18
C VAL A 17 3.97 -11.92 -9.70
N ILE A 18 4.91 -11.46 -8.87
CA ILE A 18 4.94 -10.06 -8.39
C ILE A 18 5.08 -9.09 -9.56
N ASN A 19 5.93 -9.41 -10.53
CA ASN A 19 6.11 -8.55 -11.71
C ASN A 19 4.85 -8.48 -12.58
N GLU A 20 4.19 -9.62 -12.80
CA GLU A 20 2.93 -9.65 -13.56
C GLU A 20 1.82 -8.89 -12.84
N LEU A 21 1.69 -9.05 -11.53
CA LEU A 21 0.74 -8.27 -10.72
C LEU A 21 1.01 -6.77 -10.80
N ARG A 22 2.28 -6.34 -10.76
CA ARG A 22 2.65 -4.93 -10.95
C ARG A 22 2.30 -4.42 -12.34
N ARG A 23 2.57 -5.20 -13.39
CA ARG A 23 2.23 -4.84 -14.77
C ARG A 23 0.73 -4.60 -14.91
N ARG A 24 -0.09 -5.54 -14.43
CA ARG A 24 -1.56 -5.40 -14.43
C ARG A 24 -2.06 -4.24 -13.58
N LEU A 25 -1.44 -3.99 -12.44
CA LEU A 25 -1.81 -2.84 -11.59
C LEU A 25 -1.60 -1.50 -12.32
N VAL A 26 -0.52 -1.37 -13.09
CA VAL A 26 -0.26 -0.16 -13.90
C VAL A 26 -1.32 -0.03 -14.99
N GLU A 27 -1.68 -1.12 -15.66
CA GLU A 27 -2.70 -1.17 -16.70
C GLU A 27 -4.07 -0.68 -16.18
N TYR A 28 -4.55 -1.22 -15.06
CA TYR A 28 -5.84 -0.79 -14.50
C TYR A 28 -5.81 0.64 -13.95
N ARG A 29 -4.67 1.10 -13.41
CA ARG A 29 -4.53 2.51 -12.98
C ARG A 29 -4.54 3.47 -14.17
N LEU A 30 -3.97 3.07 -15.30
CA LEU A 30 -4.06 3.86 -16.52
C LEU A 30 -5.51 3.93 -17.00
N MET A 31 -6.24 2.81 -16.93
CA MET A 31 -7.65 2.75 -17.30
C MET A 31 -8.53 3.66 -16.42
N ASP A 32 -8.37 3.60 -15.09
CA ASP A 32 -9.03 4.54 -14.16
C ASP A 32 -8.72 6.00 -14.51
N LYS A 33 -7.45 6.32 -14.78
CA LYS A 33 -7.06 7.67 -15.19
C LYS A 33 -7.73 8.10 -16.51
N MET A 34 -7.78 7.23 -17.51
CA MET A 34 -8.40 7.53 -18.81
C MET A 34 -9.89 7.82 -18.66
N PHE A 35 -10.62 7.06 -17.84
CA PHE A 35 -12.03 7.32 -17.59
C PHE A 35 -12.25 8.61 -16.79
N ARG A 36 -11.43 8.89 -15.77
CA ARG A 36 -11.46 10.18 -15.07
C ARG A 36 -11.25 11.36 -16.01
N GLU A 37 -10.33 11.22 -16.97
CA GLU A 37 -10.07 12.25 -17.97
C GLU A 37 -11.22 12.40 -18.98
N ARG A 38 -11.91 11.31 -19.34
CA ARG A 38 -13.07 11.32 -20.25
C ARG A 38 -14.28 11.97 -19.60
N TYR A 39 -14.64 11.52 -18.40
CA TYR A 39 -15.86 11.95 -17.71
C TYR A 39 -15.66 13.15 -16.78
N LYS A 40 -14.42 13.59 -16.56
CA LYS A 40 -14.05 14.73 -15.70
C LYS A 40 -14.53 14.59 -14.25
N MET A 41 -14.63 13.36 -13.78
CA MET A 41 -15.08 12.98 -12.44
C MET A 41 -14.39 11.68 -12.01
N ASP A 42 -14.54 11.28 -10.75
CA ASP A 42 -14.17 9.93 -10.32
C ASP A 42 -15.31 8.92 -10.50
N PHE A 43 -15.01 7.64 -10.26
CA PHE A 43 -15.97 6.56 -10.46
C PHE A 43 -17.17 6.64 -9.51
N ASP A 44 -16.95 7.06 -8.25
CA ASP A 44 -18.01 7.13 -7.26
C ASP A 44 -18.98 8.27 -7.61
N GLU A 45 -18.46 9.41 -8.08
CA GLU A 45 -19.25 10.51 -8.63
C GLU A 45 -20.01 10.09 -9.90
N PHE A 46 -19.36 9.38 -10.83
CA PHE A 46 -19.98 8.84 -12.03
C PHE A 46 -21.18 7.94 -11.69
N LYS A 47 -21.01 7.04 -10.72
CA LYS A 47 -22.07 6.16 -10.24
C LYS A 47 -23.18 6.92 -9.53
N GLY A 48 -22.83 7.91 -8.70
CA GLY A 48 -23.79 8.72 -7.96
C GLY A 48 -24.65 9.64 -8.84
N LYS A 49 -24.11 10.11 -9.97
CA LYS A 49 -24.84 10.92 -10.96
C LYS A 49 -25.68 10.11 -11.93
N LEU A 50 -25.62 8.78 -11.87
CA LEU A 50 -26.37 7.89 -12.77
C LEU A 50 -26.13 8.23 -14.25
N ILE A 51 -24.87 8.52 -14.61
CA ILE A 51 -24.48 8.96 -15.97
C ILE A 51 -24.95 7.99 -17.06
N VAL A 52 -25.03 6.69 -16.75
CA VAL A 52 -25.58 5.66 -17.65
C VAL A 52 -27.04 5.97 -18.00
N GLU A 53 -27.86 6.30 -16.99
CA GLU A 53 -29.27 6.65 -17.17
C GLU A 53 -29.41 8.00 -17.88
N GLU A 54 -28.60 9.00 -17.50
CA GLU A 54 -28.57 10.31 -18.15
C GLU A 54 -28.21 10.23 -19.64
N SER A 55 -27.37 9.25 -20.01
CA SER A 55 -27.00 8.99 -21.40
C SER A 55 -28.08 8.27 -22.21
N GLY A 56 -29.21 7.90 -21.59
CA GLY A 56 -30.25 7.09 -22.21
C GLY A 56 -29.81 5.67 -22.49
N HIS A 57 -28.98 5.08 -21.63
CA HIS A 57 -28.42 3.73 -21.80
C HIS A 57 -27.62 3.58 -23.09
N SER A 58 -26.75 4.54 -23.36
CA SER A 58 -25.82 4.42 -24.47
C SER A 58 -24.89 3.23 -24.22
N LEU A 59 -24.81 2.29 -25.18
CA LEU A 59 -23.97 1.10 -25.09
C LEU A 59 -22.53 1.44 -24.70
N GLN A 60 -21.98 2.52 -25.27
CA GLN A 60 -20.62 2.97 -24.95
C GLN A 60 -20.45 3.36 -23.49
N VAL A 61 -21.45 4.03 -22.90
CA VAL A 61 -21.38 4.50 -21.50
C VAL A 61 -21.57 3.33 -20.54
N GLU A 62 -22.38 2.33 -20.92
CA GLU A 62 -22.53 1.08 -20.17
C GLU A 62 -21.24 0.25 -20.19
N GLU A 63 -20.62 0.09 -21.36
CA GLU A 63 -19.31 -0.58 -21.50
C GLU A 63 -18.24 0.14 -20.67
N ASP A 64 -18.14 1.46 -20.79
CA ASP A 64 -17.22 2.28 -20.00
C ASP A 64 -17.49 2.12 -18.49
N TYR A 65 -18.75 2.04 -18.05
CA TYR A 65 -19.10 1.80 -16.64
C TYR A 65 -18.57 0.45 -16.15
N PHE A 66 -18.85 -0.63 -16.89
CA PHE A 66 -18.42 -1.98 -16.48
C PHE A 66 -16.90 -2.11 -16.47
N ASP A 67 -16.23 -1.56 -17.49
CA ASP A 67 -14.77 -1.57 -17.56
C ASP A 67 -14.16 -0.75 -16.41
N TRP A 68 -14.71 0.42 -16.10
CA TRP A 68 -14.21 1.25 -15.00
C TRP A 68 -14.44 0.58 -13.64
N GLU A 69 -15.61 -0.01 -13.39
CA GLU A 69 -15.91 -0.77 -12.18
C GLU A 69 -14.90 -1.91 -11.99
N LEU A 70 -14.67 -2.69 -13.06
CA LEU A 70 -13.69 -3.76 -13.07
C LEU A 70 -12.27 -3.22 -12.80
N ALA A 71 -11.89 -2.07 -13.36
CA ALA A 71 -10.59 -1.46 -13.10
C ALA A 71 -10.38 -1.19 -11.61
N ILE A 72 -11.36 -0.54 -10.97
CA ILE A 72 -11.29 -0.17 -9.56
C ILE A 72 -11.17 -1.42 -8.68
N ASP A 73 -11.98 -2.45 -8.95
CA ASP A 73 -11.95 -3.69 -8.17
C ASP A 73 -10.64 -4.46 -8.36
N ARG A 74 -10.09 -4.47 -9.58
CA ARG A 74 -8.79 -5.09 -9.86
C ARG A 74 -7.64 -4.32 -9.20
N ILE A 75 -7.68 -2.99 -9.17
CA ILE A 75 -6.70 -2.18 -8.44
C ILE A 75 -6.69 -2.56 -6.96
N LYS A 76 -7.87 -2.64 -6.32
CA LYS A 76 -8.01 -3.01 -4.90
C LYS A 76 -7.45 -4.42 -4.66
N THR A 77 -7.91 -5.39 -5.44
CA THR A 77 -7.54 -6.81 -5.29
C THR A 77 -6.04 -7.03 -5.51
N ILE A 78 -5.47 -6.49 -6.58
CA ILE A 78 -4.05 -6.68 -6.90
C ILE A 78 -3.17 -6.00 -5.85
N SER A 79 -3.56 -4.82 -5.36
CA SER A 79 -2.83 -4.13 -4.30
C SER A 79 -2.79 -4.96 -3.02
N ALA A 80 -3.92 -5.56 -2.63
CA ALA A 80 -3.98 -6.47 -1.48
C ALA A 80 -3.10 -7.72 -1.69
N ASN A 81 -3.15 -8.33 -2.87
CA ASN A 81 -2.33 -9.50 -3.21
C ASN A 81 -0.82 -9.18 -3.13
N LEU A 82 -0.40 -8.01 -3.62
CA LEU A 82 1.00 -7.58 -3.55
C LEU A 82 1.48 -7.36 -2.11
N ILE A 83 0.60 -6.88 -1.22
CA ILE A 83 0.91 -6.74 0.21
C ILE A 83 1.04 -8.12 0.86
N SER A 84 0.07 -9.01 0.62
CA SER A 84 0.05 -10.37 1.14
C SER A 84 1.31 -11.14 0.73
N LEU A 85 1.63 -11.18 -0.57
CA LEU A 85 2.82 -11.87 -1.08
C LEU A 85 4.13 -11.33 -0.49
N ARG A 86 4.22 -10.01 -0.29
CA ARG A 86 5.41 -9.40 0.35
C ARG A 86 5.54 -9.82 1.82
N SER A 87 4.42 -9.93 2.53
CA SER A 87 4.41 -10.35 3.94
C SER A 87 4.79 -11.82 4.12
N ILE A 88 4.26 -12.71 3.27
CA ILE A 88 4.57 -14.14 3.24
C ILE A 88 6.06 -14.33 2.96
N HIS A 89 6.55 -13.70 1.89
CA HIS A 89 7.97 -13.77 1.54
C HIS A 89 8.84 -13.33 2.72
N LYS A 90 8.63 -12.15 3.31
CA LYS A 90 9.44 -11.69 4.47
C LYS A 90 9.44 -12.66 5.65
N ASN A 91 8.31 -13.27 5.98
CA ASN A 91 8.21 -14.21 7.10
C ASN A 91 8.96 -15.51 6.84
N GLU A 92 8.96 -16.01 5.62
CA GLU A 92 9.65 -17.25 5.26
C GLU A 92 11.18 -17.10 5.38
N TYR A 93 11.75 -15.96 4.97
CA TYR A 93 13.19 -15.68 5.18
C TYR A 93 13.52 -15.53 6.68
N ALA A 94 12.65 -14.90 7.46
CA ALA A 94 12.86 -14.76 8.89
C ALA A 94 12.89 -16.13 9.60
N GLN A 95 12.01 -17.06 9.20
CA GLN A 95 11.99 -18.43 9.69
C GLN A 95 13.22 -19.24 9.23
N LYS A 96 13.59 -19.18 7.95
CA LYS A 96 14.77 -19.89 7.41
C LYS A 96 16.08 -19.42 8.03
N MET A 97 16.17 -18.15 8.43
CA MET A 97 17.35 -17.60 9.08
C MET A 97 17.37 -17.88 10.60
N GLY A 98 16.34 -18.56 11.16
CA GLY A 98 16.25 -18.85 12.59
C GLY A 98 16.13 -17.61 13.47
N VAL A 99 15.75 -16.46 12.89
CA VAL A 99 15.76 -15.19 13.61
C VAL A 99 14.35 -14.80 13.99
N ASN A 100 14.08 -14.84 15.30
CA ASN A 100 12.89 -14.21 15.86
C ASN A 100 12.98 -12.70 15.55
N SER A 101 11.94 -12.09 15.00
CA SER A 101 11.94 -10.68 14.57
C SER A 101 12.36 -9.72 15.70
N GLY A 102 12.11 -10.08 16.96
CA GLY A 102 12.61 -9.37 18.14
C GLY A 102 14.14 -9.43 18.36
N THR A 103 14.82 -10.43 17.80
CA THR A 103 16.28 -10.58 17.84
C THR A 103 16.96 -9.72 16.78
N ILE A 104 16.36 -9.56 15.58
CA ILE A 104 16.89 -8.68 14.53
C ILE A 104 16.94 -7.23 15.00
N VAL A 105 15.86 -6.73 15.62
CA VAL A 105 15.81 -5.37 16.15
C VAL A 105 16.86 -5.17 17.25
N ARG A 106 17.06 -6.18 18.10
CA ARG A 106 18.09 -6.16 19.16
C ARG A 106 19.51 -6.19 18.61
N GLU A 107 19.79 -7.02 17.60
CA GLU A 107 21.11 -7.12 16.96
C GLU A 107 21.42 -5.91 16.07
N MET A 108 20.42 -5.35 15.37
CA MET A 108 20.58 -4.07 14.68
C MET A 108 20.85 -2.93 15.66
N ALA A 109 20.16 -2.89 16.81
CA ALA A 109 20.44 -1.89 17.84
C ALA A 109 21.87 -2.01 18.44
N LYS A 110 22.43 -3.22 18.49
CA LYS A 110 23.82 -3.47 18.92
C LYS A 110 24.83 -3.10 17.84
N MET A 111 24.60 -3.47 16.58
CA MET A 111 25.50 -3.19 15.45
C MET A 111 25.63 -1.69 15.17
N TYR A 112 24.52 -0.95 15.28
CA TYR A 112 24.50 0.48 15.00
C TYR A 112 24.72 1.36 16.24
N GLY A 113 25.14 0.78 17.37
CA GLY A 113 25.63 1.49 18.56
C GLY A 113 24.81 2.72 18.97
N THR A 114 23.83 2.54 19.86
CA THR A 114 23.11 3.64 20.54
C THR A 114 22.68 4.79 19.60
N ILE A 115 22.16 4.48 18.42
CA ILE A 115 21.23 5.44 17.79
C ILE A 115 20.01 5.42 18.70
N LYS A 116 19.91 6.43 19.57
CA LYS A 116 18.73 6.71 20.41
C LYS A 116 17.50 6.37 19.60
N CYS A 117 16.80 5.30 20.00
CA CYS A 117 15.57 4.86 19.37
C CYS A 117 14.66 6.08 19.28
N ILE A 118 14.51 6.61 18.07
CA ILE A 118 13.31 7.37 17.72
C ILE A 118 12.22 6.30 17.85
N SER A 119 11.43 6.42 18.90
CA SER A 119 10.37 5.50 19.30
C SER A 119 9.62 4.96 18.08
N PHE A 120 9.94 3.74 17.69
CA PHE A 120 9.16 2.99 16.73
C PHE A 120 7.99 2.38 17.50
N SER A 121 7.01 3.22 17.82
CA SER A 121 5.73 2.74 18.29
C SER A 121 5.03 2.14 17.07
N ILE A 122 5.04 0.81 16.97
CA ILE A 122 4.10 0.11 16.10
C ILE A 122 2.73 0.29 16.75
N PHE A 123 2.06 1.39 16.41
CA PHE A 123 0.64 1.55 16.70
C PHE A 123 -0.12 0.82 15.60
N HIS A 124 -0.76 -0.27 15.98
CA HIS A 124 -1.62 -1.05 15.10
C HIS A 124 -2.97 -0.35 15.07
N ASP A 125 -3.13 0.68 14.25
CA ASP A 125 -4.47 1.09 13.83
C ASP A 125 -4.50 1.61 12.39
N SER A 126 -5.59 1.23 11.75
CA SER A 126 -5.99 1.46 10.39
C SER A 126 -5.98 2.95 10.00
N SER A 127 -5.64 3.23 8.74
CA SER A 127 -5.79 4.52 8.04
C SER A 127 -4.58 5.48 8.09
N THR A 128 -3.92 5.63 6.93
CA THR A 128 -3.08 6.77 6.49
C THR A 128 -1.72 6.98 7.16
N LEU A 129 -0.64 6.63 6.44
CA LEU A 129 0.73 7.08 6.74
C LEU A 129 0.91 8.52 6.24
N VAL A 130 0.85 9.49 7.15
CA VAL A 130 1.36 10.84 6.90
C VAL A 130 2.66 11.01 7.69
N CYS A 131 3.79 11.07 6.98
CA CYS A 131 5.06 11.45 7.58
C CYS A 131 5.10 12.98 7.72
N VAL A 132 4.73 13.52 8.88
CA VAL A 132 4.97 14.93 9.20
C VAL A 132 6.33 15.05 9.88
N TRP A 133 7.23 15.80 9.24
CA TRP A 133 8.54 16.17 9.78
C TRP A 133 8.35 17.44 10.62
N LEU A 134 8.33 17.32 11.96
CA LEU A 134 8.33 18.49 12.85
C LEU A 134 9.74 18.74 13.41
N PRO A 135 10.34 19.93 13.15
CA PRO A 135 11.57 20.35 13.80
C PRO A 135 11.39 20.57 15.32
N ARG A 136 12.49 20.33 16.03
CA ARG A 136 12.65 20.18 17.48
C ARG A 136 12.52 21.48 18.31
N PHE A 137 11.50 22.31 18.07
CA PHE A 137 11.41 23.64 18.73
C PHE A 137 10.07 23.95 19.44
N TRP A 138 9.25 22.95 19.77
CA TRP A 138 7.99 23.16 20.49
C TRP A 138 7.79 22.16 21.64
N LEU A 139 8.66 22.25 22.65
CA LEU A 139 8.40 21.72 23.99
C LEU A 139 8.94 22.74 25.00
N SER A 140 8.22 23.86 25.14
CA SER A 140 8.32 24.75 26.28
C SER A 140 6.92 25.21 26.67
N ASN A 141 6.49 24.77 27.85
CA ASN A 141 5.41 25.29 28.68
C ASN A 141 3.97 25.33 28.13
N SER A 142 3.15 24.41 28.65
CA SER A 142 1.77 24.61 29.17
C SER A 142 1.10 23.22 29.19
N SER A 143 0.54 22.65 30.26
CA SER A 143 0.08 23.13 31.55
C SER A 143 0.13 21.92 32.50
N GLN A 144 0.79 22.06 33.66
CA GLN A 144 0.47 21.24 34.81
C GLN A 144 -0.83 21.81 35.41
N ASN A 145 -1.95 21.13 35.19
CA ASN A 145 -3.12 21.30 36.04
C ASN A 145 -2.85 20.53 37.32
N ALA A 146 -2.42 21.25 38.36
CA ALA A 146 -2.37 20.77 39.73
C ALA A 146 -3.80 20.75 40.31
N THR A 147 -4.32 19.56 40.53
CA THR A 147 -5.42 19.30 41.47
C THR A 147 -4.82 19.24 42.88
N SER A 148 -5.31 20.09 43.78
CA SER A 148 -5.22 19.91 45.24
C SER A 148 -6.64 19.82 45.80
N PRO A 149 -6.92 18.97 46.79
CA PRO A 149 -7.86 19.32 47.85
C PRO A 149 -7.21 20.27 48.86
#